data_AF-A0A1F2RUK7-F1
#
_entry.id   AF-A0A1F2RUK7-F1
#
_cell.length_a   1.000
_cell.length_b   1.000
_cell.length_c   1.000
_cell.angle_alpha   90.00
_cell.angle_beta   90.00
_cell.angle_gamma   90.00
#
_symmetry.space_group_name_H-M   'P 1'
#
loop_
_entity.id
_entity.type
_entity.pdbx_description
1 polymer ?
#
loop_
_entity_poly.entity_id
_entity_poly.type
_entity_poly.pdbx_seq_one_letter_code
_entity_poly.pdbx_strand_id
1 'polypeptide(L)'
;MSQLLSYSISFFILTSISSLAQSPPIQALTRSLGPFDLNGQKFSVTLHIQQIRTGNAVPDPDFQETLSKLEIKDDQGNIHFSEDIPVSETEDESFIETTSVSAELLRGKQASGLLLTYGILPSTPLGGLSWQVLGLFNSKLVPFSKPIFLEGDLVNAPAADQSIPTAQEPNLQGEVLHFRVWTGNFFMIFPVKIDWLQAKLSPAWICRKLTASGPQPLCRYRVEADRVPQEEDETFVRLFSEPGEDAGNPAHIVVRKASQIEFLESEAEVYWEEDDQGIGVSASDDPWLKVRIDGKEGWIHTQEDFAAIGLPQAG
;
A
#
# COMPACT_ATOMS: atom_id res chain seq x y z
N MET A 1 -73.74 56.64 16.30
CA MET A 1 -72.75 57.66 16.68
C MET A 1 -71.60 56.92 17.39
N SER A 2 -70.34 57.20 17.02
CA SER A 2 -69.06 56.58 17.42
C SER A 2 -68.69 55.26 16.72
N GLN A 3 -67.84 55.27 15.68
CA GLN A 3 -66.36 55.37 15.61
C GLN A 3 -65.67 54.02 15.92
N LEU A 4 -65.21 53.27 14.92
CA LEU A 4 -63.88 53.29 14.26
C LEU A 4 -62.72 52.87 15.18
N LEU A 5 -62.06 51.76 14.85
CA LEU A 5 -60.61 51.55 15.00
C LEU A 5 -60.18 50.46 14.00
N SER A 6 -59.58 50.89 12.89
CA SER A 6 -58.90 50.04 11.90
C SER A 6 -57.43 49.95 12.28
N TYR A 7 -56.94 48.75 12.57
CA TYR A 7 -55.51 48.49 12.80
C TYR A 7 -54.86 48.08 11.49
N SER A 8 -53.96 48.92 10.98
CA SER A 8 -53.13 48.64 9.82
C SER A 8 -51.85 47.94 10.28
N ILE A 9 -51.72 46.64 9.99
CA ILE A 9 -50.50 45.87 10.26
C ILE A 9 -49.57 46.01 9.06
N SER A 10 -48.46 46.73 9.23
CA SER A 10 -47.39 46.81 8.24
C SER A 10 -46.48 45.60 8.37
N PHE A 11 -46.49 44.70 7.38
CA PHE A 11 -45.50 43.64 7.25
C PHE A 11 -44.20 44.25 6.68
N PHE A 12 -43.15 44.33 7.51
CA PHE A 12 -41.79 44.49 7.01
C PHE A 12 -41.31 43.14 6.47
N ILE A 13 -41.25 43.01 5.15
CA ILE A 13 -40.54 41.89 4.51
C ILE A 13 -39.05 42.17 4.66
N LEU A 14 -38.40 41.50 5.60
CA LEU A 14 -36.94 41.36 5.62
C LEU A 14 -36.56 40.48 4.43
N THR A 15 -36.18 41.08 3.31
CA THR A 15 -35.47 40.37 2.24
C THR A 15 -34.08 40.03 2.74
N SER A 16 -33.94 38.82 3.28
CA SER A 16 -32.64 38.17 3.43
C SER A 16 -32.01 38.05 2.05
N ILE A 17 -31.01 38.88 1.76
CA ILE A 17 -30.15 38.70 0.60
C ILE A 17 -29.26 37.51 0.94
N SER A 18 -29.71 36.31 0.56
CA SER A 18 -28.83 35.14 0.50
C SER A 18 -27.78 35.44 -0.56
N SER A 19 -26.61 35.88 -0.11
CA SER A 19 -25.39 35.84 -0.91
C SER A 19 -25.17 34.38 -1.28
N LEU A 20 -25.45 34.01 -2.54
CA LEU A 20 -25.00 32.74 -3.09
C LEU A 20 -23.47 32.76 -3.00
N ALA A 21 -22.91 32.04 -2.03
CA ALA A 21 -21.49 31.75 -2.01
C ALA A 21 -21.18 31.04 -3.32
N GLN A 22 -20.43 31.69 -4.21
CA GLN A 22 -19.88 31.03 -5.38
C GLN A 22 -18.87 30.02 -4.87
N SER A 23 -19.12 28.73 -5.12
CA SER A 23 -18.13 27.68 -4.89
C SER A 23 -16.81 28.09 -5.57
N PRO A 24 -15.66 27.85 -4.92
CA PRO A 24 -14.37 28.26 -5.45
C PRO A 24 -14.13 27.58 -6.80
N PRO A 25 -13.43 28.25 -7.72
CA PRO A 25 -13.19 27.70 -9.05
C PRO A 25 -12.24 26.51 -8.97
N ILE A 26 -12.68 25.35 -9.47
CA ILE A 26 -11.81 24.20 -9.71
C ILE A 26 -10.95 24.50 -10.93
N GLN A 27 -9.64 24.40 -10.76
CA GLN A 27 -8.67 24.55 -11.83
C GLN A 27 -8.21 23.18 -12.33
N ALA A 28 -8.25 22.99 -13.65
CA ALA A 28 -7.59 21.86 -14.29
C ALA A 28 -6.09 22.15 -14.48
N LEU A 29 -5.25 21.21 -14.07
CA LEU A 29 -3.80 21.23 -14.20
C LEU A 29 -3.34 19.95 -14.91
N THR A 30 -2.18 20.04 -15.57
CA THR A 30 -1.53 18.87 -16.16
C THR A 30 -0.09 18.79 -15.68
N ARG A 31 0.32 17.62 -15.22
CA ARG A 31 1.72 17.30 -14.86
C ARG A 31 2.19 16.17 -15.75
N SER A 32 3.43 16.24 -16.23
CA SER A 32 4.04 15.16 -17.01
C SER A 32 5.24 14.58 -16.27
N LEU A 33 5.33 13.25 -16.25
CA LEU A 33 6.46 12.49 -15.72
C LEU A 33 7.17 11.76 -16.87
N GLY A 34 8.48 11.58 -16.75
CA GLY A 34 9.32 10.99 -17.79
C GLY A 34 9.96 12.03 -18.73
N PRO A 35 10.38 11.62 -19.95
CA PRO A 35 10.10 10.33 -20.58
C PRO A 35 10.88 9.16 -19.94
N PHE A 36 10.23 8.00 -19.90
CA PHE A 36 10.78 6.72 -19.46
C PHE A 36 11.15 5.89 -20.69
N ASP A 37 12.39 5.39 -20.74
CA ASP A 37 12.86 4.52 -21.82
C ASP A 37 12.63 3.04 -21.47
N LEU A 38 11.74 2.39 -22.22
CA LEU A 38 11.43 0.97 -22.14
C LEU A 38 11.92 0.29 -23.42
N ASN A 39 13.11 -0.32 -23.35
CA ASN A 39 13.72 -1.04 -24.47
C ASN A 39 13.81 -0.21 -25.77
N GLY A 40 14.15 1.08 -25.67
CA GLY A 40 14.29 2.01 -26.79
C GLY A 40 12.99 2.70 -27.20
N GLN A 41 11.84 2.36 -26.59
CA GLN A 41 10.59 3.09 -26.75
C GLN A 41 10.42 4.07 -25.58
N LYS A 42 10.11 5.33 -25.88
CA LYS A 42 9.94 6.35 -24.85
C LYS A 42 8.47 6.55 -24.53
N PHE A 43 8.14 6.53 -23.24
CA PHE A 43 6.81 6.77 -22.74
C PHE A 43 6.80 7.94 -21.76
N SER A 44 5.78 8.79 -21.83
CA SER A 44 5.54 9.85 -20.86
C SER A 44 4.22 9.62 -20.17
N VAL A 45 4.19 9.83 -18.85
CA VAL A 45 2.97 9.79 -18.05
C VAL A 45 2.42 11.20 -17.96
N THR A 46 1.13 11.36 -18.24
CA THR A 46 0.40 12.62 -18.14
C THR A 46 -0.67 12.48 -17.06
N LEU A 47 -0.57 13.30 -16.04
CA LEU A 47 -1.50 13.39 -14.92
C LEU A 47 -2.39 14.62 -15.12
N HIS A 48 -3.70 14.42 -15.17
CA HIS A 48 -4.70 15.48 -15.23
C HIS A 48 -5.27 15.70 -13.83
N ILE A 49 -4.86 16.79 -13.20
CA ILE A 49 -5.11 17.10 -11.79
C ILE A 49 -6.22 18.17 -11.71
N GLN A 50 -7.14 18.01 -10.78
CA GLN A 50 -8.09 19.04 -10.37
C GLN A 50 -7.57 19.68 -9.08
N GLN A 51 -7.58 21.02 -9.04
CA GLN A 51 -7.10 21.80 -7.91
C GLN A 51 -8.19 22.78 -7.45
N ILE A 52 -8.53 22.75 -6.16
CA ILE A 52 -9.40 23.76 -5.55
C ILE A 52 -8.53 24.93 -5.08
N ARG A 53 -8.92 26.16 -5.45
CA ARG A 53 -8.21 27.37 -5.01
C ARG A 53 -9.07 28.23 -4.09
N THR A 54 -8.67 28.31 -2.83
CA THR A 54 -9.25 29.22 -1.85
C THR A 54 -8.42 30.50 -1.76
N GLY A 55 -8.72 31.47 -2.63
CA GLY A 55 -8.04 32.77 -2.65
C GLY A 55 -6.58 32.70 -3.14
N ASN A 56 -5.66 33.32 -2.38
CA ASN A 56 -4.22 33.39 -2.72
C ASN A 56 -3.36 32.38 -1.94
N ALA A 57 -3.97 31.49 -1.16
CA ALA A 57 -3.22 30.47 -0.42
C ALA A 57 -2.59 29.45 -1.38
N VAL A 58 -1.45 28.89 -0.99
CA VAL A 58 -0.88 27.73 -1.67
C VAL A 58 -1.81 26.55 -1.37
N PRO A 59 -2.34 25.86 -2.40
CA PRO A 59 -3.23 24.73 -2.17
C PRO A 59 -2.55 23.62 -1.40
N ASP A 60 -3.28 23.03 -0.45
CA ASP A 60 -2.82 21.86 0.28
C ASP A 60 -2.89 20.62 -0.65
N PRO A 61 -1.76 20.00 -1.02
CA PRO A 61 -1.78 18.85 -1.93
C PRO A 61 -2.57 17.66 -1.39
N ASP A 62 -2.76 17.55 -0.07
CA ASP A 62 -3.43 16.40 0.55
C ASP A 62 -4.96 16.51 0.51
N PHE A 63 -5.51 17.72 0.30
CA PHE A 63 -6.97 17.95 0.35
C PHE A 63 -7.51 18.78 -0.82
N GLN A 64 -6.65 19.51 -1.52
CA GLN A 64 -7.04 20.49 -2.55
C GLN A 64 -6.43 20.19 -3.92
N GLU A 65 -5.70 19.09 -4.08
CA GLU A 65 -5.29 18.53 -5.38
C GLU A 65 -5.71 17.06 -5.47
N THR A 66 -6.34 16.66 -6.57
CA THR A 66 -6.66 15.25 -6.82
C THR A 66 -6.50 14.90 -8.29
N LEU A 67 -6.04 13.68 -8.56
CA LEU A 67 -5.94 13.13 -9.90
C LEU A 67 -7.33 12.79 -10.43
N SER A 68 -7.65 13.33 -11.60
CA SER A 68 -8.92 13.04 -12.29
C SER A 68 -8.75 12.12 -13.50
N LYS A 69 -7.55 12.07 -14.07
CA LYS A 69 -7.22 11.18 -15.19
C LYS A 69 -5.72 10.95 -15.30
N LEU A 70 -5.35 9.73 -15.66
CA LEU A 70 -4.00 9.29 -15.97
C LEU A 70 -3.93 8.84 -17.43
N GLU A 71 -2.91 9.27 -18.17
CA GLU A 71 -2.62 8.80 -19.53
C GLU A 71 -1.14 8.47 -19.70
N ILE A 72 -0.81 7.38 -20.39
CA ILE A 72 0.57 7.06 -20.77
C ILE A 72 0.67 7.09 -22.28
N LYS A 73 1.59 7.91 -22.78
CA LYS A 73 1.75 8.20 -24.22
C LYS A 73 3.14 7.81 -24.69
N ASP A 74 3.24 7.37 -25.94
CA ASP A 74 4.54 7.21 -26.61
C ASP A 74 5.08 8.56 -27.13
N ASP A 75 6.26 8.54 -27.75
CA ASP A 75 6.92 9.71 -28.34
C ASP A 75 6.18 10.31 -29.55
N GLN A 76 5.26 9.55 -30.15
CA GLN A 76 4.37 10.01 -31.22
C GLN A 76 3.07 10.61 -30.67
N GLY A 77 2.84 10.53 -29.36
CA GLY A 77 1.66 11.02 -28.68
C GLY A 77 0.48 10.04 -28.68
N ASN A 78 0.67 8.80 -29.13
CA ASN A 78 -0.39 7.78 -29.04
C ASN A 78 -0.57 7.36 -27.59
N ILE A 79 -1.82 7.24 -27.15
CA ILE A 79 -2.16 6.78 -25.80
C ILE A 79 -2.16 5.25 -25.77
N HIS A 80 -1.36 4.66 -24.89
CA HIS A 80 -1.29 3.21 -24.67
C HIS A 80 -2.00 2.75 -23.40
N PHE A 81 -2.13 3.65 -22.42
CA PHE A 81 -2.86 3.41 -21.18
C PHE A 81 -3.62 4.67 -20.79
N SER A 82 -4.86 4.52 -20.32
CA SER A 82 -5.68 5.61 -19.83
C SER A 82 -6.58 5.11 -18.73
N GLU A 83 -6.72 5.90 -17.68
CA GLU A 83 -7.57 5.62 -16.54
C GLU A 83 -8.23 6.92 -16.08
N ASP A 84 -9.56 6.92 -16.02
CA ASP A 84 -10.33 8.03 -15.46
C ASP A 84 -10.60 7.73 -13.99
N ILE A 85 -10.34 8.71 -13.13
CA ILE A 85 -10.45 8.56 -11.67
C ILE A 85 -11.62 9.43 -11.20
N PRO A 86 -12.64 8.85 -10.55
CA PRO A 86 -13.76 9.61 -10.04
C PRO A 86 -13.30 10.69 -9.05
N VAL A 87 -13.82 11.90 -9.20
CA VAL A 87 -13.56 13.02 -8.29
C VAL A 87 -14.85 13.40 -7.58
N SER A 88 -14.78 13.54 -6.25
CA SER A 88 -15.90 13.97 -5.42
C SER A 88 -15.45 15.07 -4.47
N GLU A 89 -16.33 16.05 -4.24
CA GLU A 89 -16.06 17.25 -3.46
C GLU A 89 -16.94 17.31 -2.20
N THR A 90 -16.42 17.93 -1.16
CA THR A 90 -17.17 18.29 0.06
C THR A 90 -17.79 19.68 -0.07
N GLU A 91 -18.76 19.99 0.78
CA GLU A 91 -19.29 21.37 0.90
C GLU A 91 -18.23 22.39 1.35
N ASP A 92 -17.22 21.95 2.10
CA ASP A 92 -16.14 22.77 2.68
C ASP A 92 -14.95 23.03 1.71
N GLU A 93 -15.18 23.00 0.40
CA GLU A 93 -14.15 23.35 -0.61
C GLU A 93 -12.92 22.42 -0.58
N SER A 94 -13.13 21.13 -0.32
CA SER A 94 -12.09 20.09 -0.33
C SER A 94 -12.54 18.87 -1.12
N PHE A 95 -11.61 18.00 -1.49
CA PHE A 95 -11.96 16.70 -2.06
C PHE A 95 -12.27 15.70 -0.94
N ILE A 96 -13.27 14.83 -1.15
CA ILE A 96 -13.58 13.74 -0.21
C ILE A 96 -12.40 12.78 -0.12
N GLU A 97 -11.83 12.47 -1.27
CA GLU A 97 -10.61 11.66 -1.42
C GLU A 97 -9.66 12.36 -2.40
N THR A 98 -8.39 12.44 -2.05
CA THR A 98 -7.34 12.90 -2.95
C THR A 98 -6.55 11.71 -3.46
N THR A 99 -6.47 11.58 -4.78
CA THR A 99 -5.65 10.57 -5.43
C THR A 99 -4.42 11.22 -6.03
N SER A 100 -3.26 10.62 -5.81
CA SER A 100 -1.99 10.99 -6.42
C SER A 100 -1.36 9.78 -7.10
N VAL A 101 -0.54 10.01 -8.12
CA VAL A 101 0.20 8.95 -8.81
C VAL A 101 1.64 9.39 -9.02
N SER A 102 2.58 8.54 -8.66
CA SER A 102 3.97 8.61 -9.11
C SER A 102 4.24 7.52 -10.15
N ALA A 103 5.32 7.70 -10.89
CA ALA A 103 5.76 6.75 -11.89
C ALA A 103 7.28 6.62 -11.86
N GLU A 104 7.77 5.39 -11.74
CA GLU A 104 9.18 5.06 -11.67
C GLU A 104 9.56 4.02 -12.73
N LEU A 105 10.80 4.07 -13.20
CA LEU A 105 11.31 3.07 -14.12
C LEU A 105 11.64 1.78 -13.35
N LEU A 106 10.93 0.70 -13.65
CA LEU A 106 11.24 -0.62 -13.12
C LEU A 106 12.34 -1.27 -13.97
N ARG A 107 13.50 -1.56 -13.38
CA ARG A 107 14.65 -2.12 -14.08
C ARG A 107 14.91 -3.56 -13.69
N GLY A 108 14.63 -4.46 -14.61
CA GLY A 108 15.03 -5.84 -14.54
C GLY A 108 16.26 -6.19 -15.36
N LYS A 109 16.82 -7.36 -15.07
CA LYS A 109 17.84 -8.04 -15.87
C LYS A 109 17.28 -8.58 -17.18
N GLN A 110 15.99 -8.97 -17.22
CA GLN A 110 15.37 -9.55 -18.41
C GLN A 110 14.67 -8.48 -19.25
N ALA A 111 13.98 -7.54 -18.60
CA ALA A 111 13.27 -6.45 -19.24
C ALA A 111 13.11 -5.27 -18.27
N SER A 112 12.62 -4.15 -18.80
CA SER A 112 12.23 -2.98 -18.02
C SER A 112 10.73 -2.75 -18.14
N GLY A 113 10.15 -2.12 -17.14
CA GLY A 113 8.75 -1.71 -17.10
C GLY A 113 8.59 -0.35 -16.45
N LEU A 114 7.35 0.08 -16.30
CA LEU A 114 6.97 1.23 -15.50
C LEU A 114 6.26 0.72 -14.25
N LEU A 115 6.64 1.21 -13.08
CA LEU A 115 5.87 1.05 -11.86
C LEU A 115 5.06 2.33 -11.65
N LEU A 116 3.75 2.19 -11.51
CA LEU A 116 2.88 3.25 -11.01
C LEU A 116 2.62 3.01 -9.54
N THR A 117 2.77 4.06 -8.73
CA THR A 117 2.37 4.04 -7.32
C THR A 117 1.23 5.03 -7.14
N TYR A 118 0.06 4.53 -6.76
CA TYR A 118 -1.12 5.32 -6.46
C TYR A 118 -1.14 5.59 -4.96
N GLY A 119 -1.44 6.82 -4.57
CA GLY A 119 -1.67 7.20 -3.17
C GLY A 119 -3.04 7.81 -3.02
N ILE A 120 -3.83 7.34 -2.05
CA ILE A 120 -5.18 7.83 -1.75
C ILE A 120 -5.18 8.38 -0.32
N LEU A 121 -5.71 9.59 -0.13
CA LEU A 121 -5.93 10.18 1.18
C LEU A 121 -7.40 10.59 1.36
N PRO A 122 -7.93 10.56 2.60
CA PRO A 122 -7.27 10.04 3.80
C PRO A 122 -7.09 8.52 3.76
N SER A 123 -6.08 7.99 4.45
CA SER A 123 -5.81 6.55 4.52
C SER A 123 -5.61 6.06 5.95
N THR A 124 -5.75 4.75 6.14
CA THR A 124 -5.31 4.07 7.36
C THR A 124 -3.78 4.06 7.46
N PRO A 125 -3.20 3.97 8.67
CA PRO A 125 -1.76 3.75 8.82
C PRO A 125 -1.31 2.54 7.99
N LEU A 126 -0.17 2.66 7.29
CA LEU A 126 0.37 1.65 6.38
C LEU A 126 -0.52 1.28 5.17
N GLY A 127 -1.68 1.93 5.02
CA GLY A 127 -2.59 1.76 3.89
C GLY A 127 -2.61 2.98 2.97
N GLY A 128 -3.48 2.91 1.96
CA GLY A 128 -3.70 4.00 1.00
C GLY A 128 -2.71 4.05 -0.15
N LEU A 129 -1.78 3.09 -0.24
CA LEU A 129 -0.91 2.92 -1.40
C LEU A 129 -1.33 1.70 -2.23
N SER A 130 -1.16 1.81 -3.54
CA SER A 130 -1.25 0.67 -4.45
C SER A 130 -0.25 0.74 -5.59
N TRP A 131 0.11 -0.42 -6.12
CA TRP A 131 1.19 -0.54 -7.11
C TRP A 131 0.75 -1.28 -8.35
N GLN A 132 1.05 -0.72 -9.53
CA GLN A 132 0.76 -1.37 -10.81
C GLN A 132 1.99 -1.40 -11.70
N VAL A 133 2.32 -2.58 -12.21
CA VAL A 133 3.40 -2.73 -13.19
C VAL A 133 2.83 -2.70 -14.60
N LEU A 134 3.43 -1.87 -15.45
CA LEU A 134 3.22 -1.90 -16.89
C LEU A 134 4.53 -2.30 -17.58
N GLY A 135 4.42 -3.05 -18.66
CA GLY A 135 5.58 -3.49 -19.43
C GLY A 135 5.26 -3.65 -20.91
N LEU A 136 6.31 -3.80 -21.72
CA LEU A 136 6.15 -4.08 -23.13
C LEU A 136 5.83 -5.56 -23.35
N PHE A 137 4.66 -5.84 -23.92
CA PHE A 137 4.26 -7.17 -24.38
C PHE A 137 3.84 -7.10 -25.83
N ASN A 138 4.49 -7.89 -26.70
CA ASN A 138 4.31 -7.81 -28.15
C ASN A 138 4.46 -6.37 -28.69
N SER A 139 5.46 -5.63 -28.20
CA SER A 139 5.75 -4.23 -28.54
C SER A 139 4.66 -3.22 -28.19
N LYS A 140 3.69 -3.58 -27.33
CA LYS A 140 2.68 -2.67 -26.79
C LYS A 140 2.88 -2.52 -25.29
N LEU A 141 2.72 -1.31 -24.77
CA LEU A 141 2.69 -1.10 -23.33
C LEU A 141 1.36 -1.61 -22.78
N VAL A 142 1.40 -2.56 -21.85
CA VAL A 142 0.21 -3.13 -21.21
C VAL A 142 0.42 -3.25 -19.70
N PRO A 143 -0.63 -3.13 -18.89
CA PRO A 143 -0.55 -3.49 -17.48
C PRO A 143 -0.34 -5.00 -17.32
N PHE A 144 0.53 -5.39 -16.40
CA PHE A 144 0.78 -6.79 -16.07
C PHE A 144 -0.19 -7.33 -15.02
N SER A 145 -0.87 -6.44 -14.32
CA SER A 145 -1.92 -6.77 -13.37
C SER A 145 -2.81 -5.54 -13.14
N LYS A 146 -3.88 -5.74 -12.39
CA LYS A 146 -4.53 -4.63 -11.68
C LYS A 146 -3.61 -4.10 -10.57
N PRO A 147 -3.90 -2.92 -9.99
CA PRO A 147 -3.12 -2.43 -8.85
C PRO A 147 -3.14 -3.42 -7.68
N ILE A 148 -1.98 -3.57 -7.03
CA ILE A 148 -1.80 -4.37 -5.81
C ILE A 148 -2.00 -3.46 -4.61
N PHE A 149 -2.87 -3.83 -3.69
CA PHE A 149 -3.16 -3.14 -2.44
C PHE A 149 -2.74 -4.02 -1.26
N LEU A 150 -2.08 -3.42 -0.27
CA LEU A 150 -1.69 -4.10 0.96
C LEU A 150 -1.45 -3.09 2.07
N GLU A 151 -1.44 -3.58 3.31
CA GLU A 151 -0.92 -2.83 4.45
C GLU A 151 0.59 -3.00 4.51
N GLY A 152 1.33 -1.96 4.16
CA GLY A 152 2.79 -1.97 4.08
C GLY A 152 3.32 -1.14 2.92
N ASP A 153 4.42 -1.58 2.31
CA ASP A 153 5.15 -0.79 1.31
C ASP A 153 5.97 -1.66 0.37
N LEU A 154 6.39 -1.12 -0.76
CA LEU A 154 7.40 -1.73 -1.61
C LEU A 154 8.77 -1.68 -0.92
N VAL A 155 9.47 -2.80 -0.93
CA VAL A 155 10.87 -2.86 -0.48
C VAL A 155 11.74 -2.24 -1.57
N ASN A 156 12.62 -1.34 -1.13
CA ASN A 156 13.51 -0.47 -1.91
C ASN A 156 12.88 0.87 -2.28
N ALA A 157 13.51 1.94 -1.80
CA ALA A 157 13.21 3.28 -2.27
C ALA A 157 13.69 3.46 -3.73
N PRO A 158 13.05 4.36 -4.49
CA PRO A 158 13.57 4.78 -5.79
C PRO A 158 15.03 5.19 -5.66
N ALA A 159 15.88 4.71 -6.56
CA ALA A 159 17.27 5.13 -6.65
C ALA A 159 17.36 6.62 -7.05
N ALA A 160 18.56 7.21 -6.95
CA ALA A 160 18.80 8.62 -7.29
C ALA A 160 18.38 8.98 -8.74
N ASP A 161 18.21 7.99 -9.62
CA ASP A 161 17.76 8.15 -11.00
C ASP A 161 16.28 7.78 -11.21
N GLN A 162 15.48 7.76 -10.15
CA GLN A 162 14.04 7.42 -10.17
C GLN A 162 13.76 6.04 -10.78
N SER A 163 14.69 5.10 -10.59
CA SER A 163 14.50 3.71 -10.97
C SER A 163 14.42 2.80 -9.76
N ILE A 164 13.60 1.75 -9.90
CA ILE A 164 13.44 0.70 -8.91
C ILE A 164 14.06 -0.57 -9.51
N PRO A 165 15.12 -1.13 -8.93
CA PRO A 165 15.66 -2.40 -9.40
C PRO A 165 14.74 -3.55 -8.99
N THR A 166 14.51 -4.50 -9.90
CA THR A 166 13.91 -5.77 -9.50
C THR A 166 14.94 -6.61 -8.72
N ALA A 167 14.42 -7.52 -7.90
CA ALA A 167 15.24 -8.48 -7.17
C ALA A 167 15.17 -9.88 -7.79
N GLN A 168 16.00 -10.78 -7.26
CA GLN A 168 15.94 -12.21 -7.54
C GLN A 168 15.80 -12.97 -6.23
N GLU A 169 15.01 -14.05 -6.25
CA GLU A 169 14.88 -14.96 -5.11
C GLU A 169 15.70 -16.23 -5.37
N PRO A 170 16.37 -16.79 -4.34
CA PRO A 170 17.04 -18.08 -4.46
C PRO A 170 16.06 -19.15 -4.94
N ASN A 171 16.49 -19.98 -5.89
CA ASN A 171 15.68 -21.05 -6.48
C ASN A 171 14.45 -20.59 -7.29
N LEU A 172 14.26 -19.29 -7.48
CA LEU A 172 13.24 -18.76 -8.39
C LEU A 172 13.90 -18.36 -9.72
N GLN A 173 13.42 -18.93 -10.81
CA GLN A 173 13.73 -18.43 -12.15
C GLN A 173 12.79 -17.27 -12.46
N GLY A 174 13.25 -16.04 -12.25
CA GLY A 174 12.48 -14.85 -12.55
C GLY A 174 12.94 -13.65 -11.75
N GLU A 175 12.28 -12.54 -12.01
CA GLU A 175 12.49 -11.28 -11.31
C GLU A 175 11.31 -11.04 -10.38
N VAL A 176 11.55 -10.39 -9.25
CA VAL A 176 10.51 -10.12 -8.26
C VAL A 176 10.54 -8.66 -7.82
N LEU A 177 9.36 -8.20 -7.39
CA LEU A 177 9.21 -7.07 -6.48
C LEU A 177 9.03 -7.62 -5.07
N HIS A 178 9.68 -7.01 -4.10
CA HIS A 178 9.49 -7.35 -2.70
C HIS A 178 8.54 -6.34 -2.07
N PHE A 179 7.52 -6.82 -1.38
CA PHE A 179 6.60 -5.99 -0.62
C PHE A 179 6.71 -6.32 0.86
N ARG A 180 6.70 -5.31 1.71
CA ARG A 180 6.42 -5.44 3.13
C ARG A 180 4.92 -5.64 3.28
N VAL A 181 4.52 -6.73 3.92
CA VAL A 181 3.13 -7.01 4.29
C VAL A 181 3.05 -7.02 5.80
N TRP A 182 2.25 -6.13 6.36
CA TRP A 182 2.05 -5.99 7.79
C TRP A 182 1.28 -7.18 8.36
N THR A 183 1.73 -7.68 9.52
CA THR A 183 1.06 -8.78 10.23
C THR A 183 0.27 -8.34 11.46
N GLY A 184 0.33 -7.05 11.82
CA GLY A 184 -0.11 -6.55 13.12
C GLY A 184 1.04 -6.38 14.12
N ASN A 185 2.19 -7.06 13.93
CA ASN A 185 3.33 -7.01 14.85
C ASN A 185 4.68 -6.78 14.15
N PHE A 186 4.83 -7.27 12.91
CA PHE A 186 6.05 -7.16 12.10
C PHE A 186 5.71 -7.16 10.61
N PHE A 187 6.69 -6.90 9.75
CA PHE A 187 6.53 -7.01 8.31
C PHE A 187 7.07 -8.35 7.80
N MET A 188 6.28 -9.05 7.00
CA MET A 188 6.76 -10.12 6.14
C MET A 188 7.19 -9.57 4.78
N ILE A 189 8.29 -10.07 4.24
CA ILE A 189 8.75 -9.69 2.90
C ILE A 189 8.18 -10.67 1.88
N PHE A 190 7.12 -10.25 1.20
CA PHE A 190 6.39 -11.01 0.20
C PHE A 190 6.92 -10.71 -1.22
N PRO A 191 7.50 -11.70 -1.93
CA PRO A 191 7.92 -11.51 -3.30
C PRO A 191 6.77 -11.75 -4.28
N VAL A 192 6.58 -10.76 -5.16
CA VAL A 192 5.69 -10.83 -6.32
C VAL A 192 6.55 -11.04 -7.55
N LYS A 193 6.36 -12.17 -8.23
CA LYS A 193 7.05 -12.49 -9.48
C LYS A 193 6.51 -11.63 -10.60
N ILE A 194 7.42 -11.10 -11.41
CA ILE A 194 7.13 -10.47 -12.68
C ILE A 194 7.38 -11.48 -13.79
N ASP A 195 6.32 -11.86 -14.51
CA ASP A 195 6.43 -12.69 -15.70
C ASP A 195 6.38 -11.82 -16.96
N TRP A 196 7.56 -11.39 -17.42
CA TRP A 196 7.71 -10.55 -18.62
C TRP A 196 7.20 -11.22 -19.90
N LEU A 197 7.21 -12.55 -19.96
CA LEU A 197 6.78 -13.31 -21.14
C LEU A 197 5.26 -13.48 -21.19
N GLN A 198 4.59 -13.43 -20.05
CA GLN A 198 3.13 -13.53 -19.97
C GLN A 198 2.44 -12.20 -19.68
N ALA A 199 3.23 -11.13 -19.47
CA ALA A 199 2.74 -9.84 -19.01
C ALA A 199 1.85 -9.99 -17.77
N LYS A 200 2.38 -10.68 -16.76
CA LYS A 200 1.61 -11.07 -15.57
C LYS A 200 2.39 -10.87 -14.27
N LEU A 201 1.72 -10.41 -13.22
CA LEU A 201 2.20 -10.53 -11.85
C LEU A 201 1.55 -11.72 -11.13
N SER A 202 2.31 -12.38 -10.26
CA SER A 202 1.81 -13.46 -9.42
C SER A 202 2.62 -13.59 -8.12
N PRO A 203 2.12 -14.28 -7.10
CA PRO A 203 2.96 -14.74 -5.99
C PRO A 203 4.18 -15.47 -6.54
N ALA A 204 5.37 -15.18 -6.00
CA ALA A 204 6.59 -15.85 -6.43
C ALA A 204 6.65 -17.32 -6.00
N TRP A 205 5.97 -17.65 -4.91
CA TRP A 205 5.91 -19.00 -4.36
C TRP A 205 4.47 -19.45 -4.19
N ILE A 206 4.25 -20.74 -4.46
CA ILE A 206 3.02 -21.45 -4.12
C ILE A 206 3.45 -22.61 -3.24
N CYS A 207 3.45 -22.40 -1.92
CA CYS A 207 3.89 -23.41 -0.97
C CYS A 207 2.71 -24.29 -0.54
N ARG A 208 3.02 -25.55 -0.19
CA ARG A 208 2.08 -26.44 0.47
C ARG A 208 2.85 -27.23 1.52
N LYS A 209 2.45 -27.08 2.78
CA LYS A 209 2.97 -27.84 3.91
C LYS A 209 1.91 -28.80 4.39
N LEU A 210 2.30 -30.06 4.64
CA LEU A 210 1.42 -31.02 5.27
C LEU A 210 1.44 -30.80 6.78
N THR A 211 0.28 -30.49 7.37
CA THR A 211 0.10 -30.36 8.82
C THR A 211 -0.85 -31.46 9.32
N ALA A 212 -1.06 -31.56 10.64
CA ALA A 212 -2.02 -32.49 11.22
C ALA A 212 -3.46 -32.27 10.69
N SER A 213 -3.80 -31.04 10.30
CA SER A 213 -5.09 -30.66 9.71
C SER A 213 -5.17 -30.86 8.19
N GLY A 214 -4.08 -31.33 7.56
CA GLY A 214 -3.99 -31.54 6.11
C GLY A 214 -3.03 -30.58 5.41
N PRO A 215 -3.03 -30.54 4.07
CA PRO A 215 -2.17 -29.63 3.31
C PRO A 215 -2.65 -28.17 3.46
N GLN A 216 -1.77 -27.30 3.93
CA GLN A 216 -2.02 -25.86 4.09
C GLN A 216 -1.03 -25.03 3.23
N PRO A 217 -1.43 -23.86 2.72
CA PRO A 217 -0.60 -23.02 1.86
C PRO A 217 0.40 -22.16 2.64
N LEU A 218 1.20 -22.80 3.51
CA LEU A 218 2.17 -22.13 4.37
C LEU A 218 3.51 -21.97 3.66
N CYS A 219 3.98 -20.73 3.53
CA CYS A 219 5.28 -20.37 3.00
C CYS A 219 6.17 -19.77 4.09
N ARG A 220 7.48 -19.81 3.88
CA ARG A 220 8.44 -19.08 4.72
C ARG A 220 8.85 -17.78 4.07
N TYR A 221 8.85 -16.72 4.86
CA TYR A 221 9.14 -15.36 4.43
C TYR A 221 10.27 -14.77 5.26
N ARG A 222 11.07 -13.91 4.63
CA ARG A 222 11.96 -13.01 5.38
C ARG A 222 11.10 -12.03 6.19
N VAL A 223 11.62 -11.55 7.30
CA VAL A 223 10.91 -10.65 8.21
C VAL A 223 11.72 -9.39 8.45
N GLU A 224 11.02 -8.28 8.65
CA GLU A 224 11.56 -7.03 9.15
C GLU A 224 10.72 -6.61 10.35
N ALA A 225 11.38 -6.32 11.48
CA ALA A 225 10.70 -5.93 12.70
C ALA A 225 11.58 -5.00 13.53
N ASP A 226 10.97 -3.95 14.07
CA ASP A 226 11.63 -3.01 14.96
C ASP A 226 11.28 -3.34 16.41
N ARG A 227 12.28 -3.81 17.16
CA ARG A 227 12.09 -4.21 18.55
C ARG A 227 11.92 -2.99 19.45
N VAL A 228 10.85 -2.98 20.22
CA VAL A 228 10.61 -2.05 21.34
C VAL A 228 10.58 -2.86 22.64
N PRO A 229 11.71 -2.99 23.36
CA PRO A 229 11.77 -3.77 24.59
C PRO A 229 10.80 -3.24 25.65
N GLN A 230 10.13 -4.13 26.37
CA GLN A 230 9.28 -3.73 27.50
C GLN A 230 10.09 -3.16 28.67
N GLU A 231 9.43 -2.38 29.53
CA GLU A 231 10.04 -1.83 30.74
C GLU A 231 10.19 -2.86 31.86
N GLU A 232 9.44 -3.96 31.80
CA GLU A 232 9.52 -5.06 32.76
C GLU A 232 10.93 -5.69 32.77
N ASP A 233 11.42 -6.00 33.97
CA ASP A 233 12.77 -6.53 34.15
C ASP A 233 12.94 -7.92 33.52
N GLU A 234 11.88 -8.74 33.56
CA GLU A 234 11.85 -10.11 33.07
C GLU A 234 10.45 -10.49 32.59
N THR A 235 10.37 -11.07 31.40
CA THR A 235 9.17 -11.72 30.84
C THR A 235 9.52 -13.11 30.29
N PHE A 236 8.53 -13.87 29.82
CA PHE A 236 8.72 -15.23 29.34
C PHE A 236 8.11 -15.42 27.96
N VAL A 237 8.77 -16.24 27.17
CA VAL A 237 8.31 -16.63 25.83
C VAL A 237 8.24 -18.14 25.74
N ARG A 238 7.17 -18.65 25.15
CA ARG A 238 7.00 -20.07 24.79
C ARG A 238 7.65 -20.32 23.44
N LEU A 239 8.82 -20.94 23.46
CA LEU A 239 9.63 -21.19 22.27
C LEU A 239 9.43 -22.63 21.78
N PHE A 240 8.75 -22.78 20.64
CA PHE A 240 8.50 -24.06 20.00
C PHE A 240 9.66 -24.48 19.08
N SER A 241 9.92 -25.78 18.95
CA SER A 241 10.98 -26.28 18.06
C SER A 241 10.60 -26.19 16.58
N GLU A 242 9.30 -26.30 16.29
CA GLU A 242 8.71 -26.21 14.95
C GLU A 242 7.43 -25.37 15.03
N PRO A 243 6.99 -24.74 13.91
CA PRO A 243 5.72 -24.03 13.90
C PRO A 243 4.56 -25.03 13.92
N GLY A 244 3.63 -24.84 14.85
CA GLY A 244 2.50 -25.72 15.13
C GLY A 244 2.37 -26.01 16.63
N GLU A 245 1.16 -25.88 17.17
CA GLU A 245 0.87 -26.17 18.60
C GLU A 245 1.05 -27.66 18.96
N ASP A 246 1.06 -28.54 17.96
CA ASP A 246 1.31 -29.98 18.11
C ASP A 246 2.80 -30.37 18.07
N ALA A 247 3.71 -29.39 17.91
CA ALA A 247 5.16 -29.62 17.84
C ALA A 247 5.81 -30.06 19.17
N GLY A 248 5.02 -30.30 20.21
CA GLY A 248 5.46 -30.75 21.53
C GLY A 248 5.48 -29.63 22.57
N ASN A 249 6.15 -29.87 23.70
CA ASN A 249 6.19 -28.90 24.80
C ASN A 249 7.15 -27.75 24.48
N PRO A 250 6.68 -26.48 24.48
CA PRO A 250 7.56 -25.34 24.25
C PRO A 250 8.55 -25.14 25.40
N ALA A 251 9.75 -24.70 25.06
CA ALA A 251 10.73 -24.25 26.04
C ALA A 251 10.35 -22.85 26.54
N HIS A 252 10.34 -22.65 27.85
CA HIS A 252 10.10 -21.32 28.43
C HIS A 252 11.42 -20.57 28.53
N ILE A 253 11.55 -19.48 27.78
CA ILE A 253 12.76 -18.65 27.72
C ILE A 253 12.49 -17.33 28.43
N VAL A 254 13.37 -16.96 29.36
CA VAL A 254 13.34 -15.65 30.01
C VAL A 254 13.84 -14.61 29.00
N VAL A 255 13.06 -13.55 28.81
CA VAL A 255 13.43 -12.40 27.98
C VAL A 255 13.60 -11.19 28.89
N ARG A 256 14.71 -10.48 28.68
CA ARG A 256 15.05 -9.24 29.38
C ARG A 256 15.18 -8.11 28.38
N LYS A 257 15.14 -6.87 28.87
CA LYS A 257 15.49 -5.69 28.08
C LYS A 257 16.85 -5.84 27.36
N ALA A 258 17.84 -6.42 28.04
CA ALA A 258 19.19 -6.65 27.51
C ALA A 258 19.36 -7.93 26.69
N SER A 259 18.32 -8.78 26.58
CA SER A 259 18.40 -10.00 25.76
C SER A 259 18.69 -9.65 24.30
N GLN A 260 19.53 -10.48 23.68
CA GLN A 260 19.81 -10.42 22.25
C GLN A 260 18.73 -11.21 21.52
N ILE A 261 17.96 -10.52 20.68
CA ILE A 261 16.86 -11.10 19.92
C ILE A 261 17.12 -10.85 18.44
N GLU A 262 17.07 -11.92 17.66
CA GLU A 262 17.13 -11.88 16.19
C GLU A 262 15.82 -12.44 15.62
N PHE A 263 15.23 -11.72 14.67
CA PHE A 263 14.06 -12.16 13.91
C PHE A 263 14.54 -12.80 12.61
N LEU A 264 14.24 -14.09 12.42
CA LEU A 264 14.90 -14.90 11.39
C LEU A 264 14.04 -15.07 10.14
N GLU A 265 12.83 -15.59 10.31
CA GLU A 265 11.86 -15.85 9.25
C GLU A 265 10.45 -15.96 9.85
N SER A 266 9.41 -15.86 9.02
CA SER A 266 8.03 -16.15 9.40
C SER A 266 7.51 -17.31 8.56
N GLU A 267 6.64 -18.15 9.13
CA GLU A 267 5.83 -19.13 8.40
C GLU A 267 4.36 -18.70 8.51
N ALA A 268 3.73 -18.40 7.37
CA ALA A 268 2.36 -17.91 7.33
C ALA A 268 1.68 -18.27 6.00
N GLU A 269 0.35 -18.17 5.98
CA GLU A 269 -0.41 -18.06 4.75
C GLU A 269 -0.46 -16.58 4.34
N VAL A 270 -0.37 -16.32 3.04
CA VAL A 270 -0.59 -14.99 2.46
C VAL A 270 -1.74 -15.10 1.49
N TYR A 271 -2.75 -14.27 1.70
CA TYR A 271 -3.90 -14.18 0.81
C TYR A 271 -3.55 -13.30 -0.39
N TRP A 272 -3.86 -13.81 -1.58
CA TRP A 272 -3.77 -13.09 -2.85
C TRP A 272 -5.15 -13.12 -3.48
N GLU A 273 -5.89 -12.04 -3.33
CA GLU A 273 -7.30 -11.95 -3.72
C GLU A 273 -7.44 -10.96 -4.85
N GLU A 274 -7.83 -11.45 -6.03
CA GLU A 274 -8.04 -10.61 -7.21
C GLU A 274 -9.53 -10.39 -7.43
N ASP A 275 -9.94 -9.13 -7.49
CA ASP A 275 -11.32 -8.71 -7.74
C ASP A 275 -11.39 -7.67 -8.87
N ASP A 276 -12.52 -6.98 -9.01
CA ASP A 276 -12.72 -5.96 -10.04
C ASP A 276 -11.83 -4.72 -9.87
N GLN A 277 -11.50 -4.35 -8.62
CA GLN A 277 -10.75 -3.15 -8.26
C GLN A 277 -9.24 -3.39 -8.24
N GLY A 278 -8.80 -4.58 -7.81
CA GLY A 278 -7.42 -5.00 -7.98
C GLY A 278 -7.05 -6.26 -7.23
N ILE A 279 -5.84 -6.27 -6.67
CA ILE A 279 -5.26 -7.43 -5.99
C ILE A 279 -4.99 -7.05 -4.55
N GLY A 280 -5.79 -7.58 -3.62
CA GLY A 280 -5.53 -7.51 -2.19
C GLY A 280 -4.46 -8.52 -1.78
N VAL A 281 -3.46 -8.06 -1.03
CA VAL A 281 -2.44 -8.91 -0.41
C VAL A 281 -2.42 -8.70 1.09
N SER A 282 -2.63 -9.77 1.85
CA SER A 282 -2.63 -9.73 3.31
C SER A 282 -2.00 -10.99 3.91
N ALA A 283 -1.47 -10.85 5.12
CA ALA A 283 -1.00 -11.97 5.92
C ALA A 283 -2.18 -12.65 6.62
N SER A 284 -2.05 -13.95 6.93
CA SER A 284 -2.95 -14.61 7.87
C SER A 284 -2.82 -14.05 9.29
N ASP A 285 -3.91 -14.11 10.06
CA ASP A 285 -3.98 -13.62 11.44
C ASP A 285 -3.13 -14.41 12.45
N ASP A 286 -2.61 -15.58 12.08
CA ASP A 286 -1.80 -16.45 12.95
C ASP A 286 -0.42 -16.77 12.34
N PRO A 287 0.45 -15.76 12.13
CA PRO A 287 1.78 -15.99 11.58
C PRO A 287 2.72 -16.56 12.65
N TRP A 288 3.53 -17.55 12.28
CA TRP A 288 4.58 -18.09 13.15
C TRP A 288 5.90 -17.36 12.90
N LEU A 289 6.44 -16.67 13.90
CA LEU A 289 7.73 -16.01 13.82
C LEU A 289 8.84 -16.89 14.40
N LYS A 290 9.89 -17.11 13.60
CA LYS A 290 11.12 -17.75 14.05
C LYS A 290 12.05 -16.71 14.65
N VAL A 291 12.49 -16.96 15.87
CA VAL A 291 13.35 -16.07 16.64
C VAL A 291 14.56 -16.79 17.21
N ARG A 292 15.63 -16.03 17.46
CA ARG A 292 16.76 -16.46 18.27
C ARG A 292 16.90 -15.53 19.47
N ILE A 293 16.75 -16.07 20.67
CA ILE A 293 16.80 -15.33 21.94
C ILE A 293 18.00 -15.86 22.75
N ASP A 294 19.00 -15.01 22.98
CA ASP A 294 20.21 -15.34 23.74
C ASP A 294 20.86 -16.67 23.27
N GLY A 295 20.90 -16.86 21.95
CA GLY A 295 21.46 -18.04 21.28
C GLY A 295 20.52 -19.25 21.16
N LYS A 296 19.32 -19.22 21.73
CA LYS A 296 18.31 -20.28 21.58
C LYS A 296 17.33 -19.94 20.47
N GLU A 297 17.15 -20.86 19.54
CA GLU A 297 16.31 -20.68 18.35
C GLU A 297 15.01 -21.48 18.46
N GLY A 298 13.91 -20.91 17.96
CA GLY A 298 12.64 -21.57 17.83
C GLY A 298 11.55 -20.64 17.30
N TRP A 299 10.30 -21.03 17.47
CA TRP A 299 9.13 -20.37 16.90
C TRP A 299 8.17 -19.89 17.98
N ILE A 300 7.49 -18.78 17.69
CA ILE A 300 6.47 -18.14 18.52
C ILE A 300 5.34 -17.65 17.61
N HIS A 301 4.12 -17.47 18.12
CA HIS A 301 3.02 -16.99 17.28
C HIS A 301 1.94 -16.18 18.03
N THR A 302 1.94 -16.16 19.36
CA THR A 302 0.89 -15.44 20.09
C THR A 302 1.26 -14.00 20.38
N GLN A 303 0.24 -13.18 20.58
CA GLN A 303 0.39 -11.78 20.95
C GLN A 303 1.16 -11.57 22.26
N GLU A 304 1.02 -12.48 23.22
CA GLU A 304 1.79 -12.46 24.47
C GLU A 304 3.28 -12.69 24.20
N ASP A 305 3.61 -13.72 23.42
CA ASP A 305 4.99 -14.04 23.06
C ASP A 305 5.62 -12.92 22.20
N PHE A 306 4.86 -12.32 21.26
CA PHE A 306 5.30 -11.17 20.47
C PHE A 306 5.53 -9.93 21.35
N ALA A 307 4.62 -9.61 22.26
CA ALA A 307 4.79 -8.48 23.17
C ALA A 307 6.02 -8.67 24.07
N ALA A 308 6.26 -9.90 24.54
CA ALA A 308 7.39 -10.25 25.41
C ALA A 308 8.76 -10.04 24.74
N ILE A 309 8.88 -10.28 23.43
CA ILE A 309 10.11 -9.99 22.66
C ILE A 309 10.22 -8.52 22.23
N GLY A 310 9.20 -7.70 22.49
CA GLY A 310 9.16 -6.29 22.12
C GLY A 310 8.56 -6.00 20.75
N LEU A 311 7.61 -6.83 20.30
CA LEU A 311 6.78 -6.61 19.11
C LEU A 311 5.30 -6.50 19.52
N PRO A 312 4.90 -5.44 20.25
CA PRO A 312 3.50 -5.25 20.59
C PRO A 312 2.65 -5.08 19.32
N GLN A 313 1.36 -5.39 19.42
CA GLN A 313 0.44 -5.11 18.33
C GLN A 313 0.40 -3.60 18.09
N ALA A 314 0.61 -3.17 16.84
CA ALA A 314 0.41 -1.78 16.46
C ALA A 314 -0.99 -1.61 15.84
N GLY A 315 -1.70 -0.58 16.28
CA GLY A 315 -3.01 -0.17 15.80
C GLY A 315 -3.18 1.33 15.96
#